data_AF-A0A9Q8FNN8-F1
#
_entry.id   AF-A0A9Q8FNN8-F1
#
_cell.length_a   1.000
_cell.length_b   1.000
_cell.length_c   1.000
_cell.angle_alpha   90.00
_cell.angle_beta   90.00
_cell.angle_gamma   90.00
#
_symmetry.space_group_name_H-M   'P 1'
#
loop_
_entity.id
_entity.type
_entity.pdbx_description
1 polymer ?
#
loop_
_entity_poly.entity_id
_entity_poly.type
_entity_poly.pdbx_seq_one_letter_code
_entity_poly.pdbx_strand_id
1 'polypeptide(L)' 'MADYLGTEIVHRKVPLLFTILIVLALAGLLFIVGMMLGYGVLHSPLDVFKPSTWTHVFELTGGK' A
#
# COMPACT_ATOMS: atom_id res chain seq x y z
N MET A 1 42.27 24.74 -23.38
CA MET A 1 41.27 23.91 -24.07
C MET A 1 40.67 22.96 -23.04
N ALA A 2 39.90 23.52 -22.11
CA ALA A 2 39.24 22.78 -21.03
C ALA A 2 37.97 23.56 -20.68
N ASP A 3 36.98 22.86 -20.12
CA ASP A 3 35.74 23.40 -19.51
C ASP A 3 34.47 23.51 -20.37
N TYR A 4 34.06 22.41 -21.03
CA TYR A 4 32.66 22.27 -21.49
C TYR A 4 32.05 20.89 -21.19
N LEU A 5 32.41 20.27 -20.06
CA LEU A 5 31.64 19.16 -19.50
C LEU A 5 30.73 19.68 -18.40
N GLY A 6 29.82 20.59 -18.75
CA GLY A 6 28.75 21.04 -17.88
C GLY A 6 27.71 19.93 -17.74
N THR A 7 27.92 19.01 -16.81
CA THR A 7 26.84 18.11 -16.38
C THR A 7 25.90 18.92 -15.50
N GLU A 8 24.79 19.39 -16.06
CA GLU A 8 23.70 19.95 -15.26
C GLU A 8 23.17 18.84 -14.35
N ILE A 9 23.61 18.82 -13.10
CA ILE A 9 23.11 17.90 -12.09
C ILE A 9 21.67 18.30 -11.79
N VAL A 10 20.71 17.63 -12.45
CA VAL A 10 19.29 17.81 -12.17
C VAL A 10 19.02 17.30 -10.76
N HIS A 11 18.99 18.22 -9.80
CA HIS A 11 18.74 17.91 -8.40
C HIS A 11 17.26 17.58 -8.20
N ARG A 12 16.89 16.29 -8.28
CA ARG A 12 15.55 15.84 -7.90
C ARG A 12 15.41 15.97 -6.38
N LYS A 13 14.55 16.89 -5.94
CA LYS A 13 14.28 17.13 -4.51
C LYS A 13 13.65 15.93 -3.79
N VAL A 14 13.02 15.01 -4.52
CA VAL A 14 12.40 13.82 -3.95
C VAL A 14 13.00 12.58 -4.60
N PRO A 15 13.67 11.70 -3.83
CA PRO A 15 14.17 10.44 -4.35
C PRO A 15 13.02 9.56 -4.83
N LEU A 16 13.18 8.92 -6.00
CA LEU A 16 12.17 8.03 -6.57
C LEU A 16 11.74 6.92 -5.59
N LEU A 17 12.71 6.35 -4.86
CA LEU A 17 12.47 5.31 -3.86
C LEU A 17 11.54 5.80 -2.74
N PHE A 18 11.70 7.04 -2.27
CA PHE A 18 10.83 7.62 -1.26
C PHE A 18 9.40 7.78 -1.77
N THR A 19 9.22 8.26 -3.00
CA THR A 19 7.90 8.36 -3.62
C THR A 19 7.23 7.00 -3.71
N ILE A 20 7.95 5.96 -4.16
CA ILE A 20 7.41 4.60 -4.26
C ILE A 20 7.00 4.06 -2.89
N LEU A 21 7.83 4.25 -1.86
CA LEU A 21 7.52 3.81 -0.50
C LEU A 21 6.26 4.51 0.05
N ILE A 22 6.12 5.81 -0.18
CA ILE A 22 4.94 6.57 0.25
C ILE A 22 3.69 6.07 -0.47
N VAL A 23 3.76 5.85 -1.78
CA VAL A 23 2.64 5.33 -2.57
C VAL A 23 2.23 3.93 -2.09
N LEU A 24 3.20 3.04 -1.83
CA LEU A 24 2.92 1.71 -1.30
C LEU A 24 2.30 1.77 0.11
N ALA A 25 2.78 2.65 0.97
CA ALA A 25 2.21 2.84 2.31
C ALA A 25 0.76 3.34 2.24
N LEU A 26 0.49 4.34 1.38
CA LEU A 26 -0.86 4.85 1.16
C LEU A 26 -1.79 3.80 0.54
N ALA A 27 -1.30 3.02 -0.43
CA ALA A 27 -2.05 1.93 -1.03
C ALA A 27 -2.41 0.86 0.00
N GLY A 28 -1.46 0.46 0.86
CA GLY A 28 -1.72 -0.47 1.96
C GLY A 28 -2.74 0.08 2.96
N LEU A 29 -2.65 1.36 3.32
CA LEU A 29 -3.61 2.00 4.21
C LEU A 29 -5.02 2.02 3.61
N LEU A 30 -5.15 2.42 2.35
CA LEU A 30 -6.44 2.44 1.64
C LEU A 30 -7.02 1.04 1.49
N PHE A 31 -6.18 0.02 1.27
CA PHE A 31 -6.61 -1.37 1.24
C PHE A 31 -7.20 -1.81 2.58
N ILE A 32 -6.51 -1.54 3.69
CA ILE A 32 -7.00 -1.85 5.04
C ILE A 32 -8.31 -1.12 5.31
N VAL A 33 -8.38 0.19 5.05
CA VAL A 33 -9.60 0.98 5.24
C VAL A 33 -10.74 0.45 4.37
N GLY A 34 -10.46 0.10 3.11
CA GLY A 34 -11.44 -0.51 2.20
C GLY A 34 -11.98 -1.84 2.73
N MET A 35 -11.12 -2.71 3.27
CA MET A 35 -11.55 -3.95 3.92
C MET A 35 -12.37 -3.67 5.18
N MET A 36 -11.97 -2.70 6.01
CA MET A 36 -12.71 -2.32 7.20
C MET A 36 -14.10 -1.78 6.86
N LEU A 37 -14.23 -1.00 5.77
CA LEU A 37 -15.52 -0.54 5.27
C LEU A 37 -16.34 -1.71 4.69
N GLY A 38 -15.74 -2.57 3.87
CA GLY A 38 -16.44 -3.71 3.26
C GLY A 38 -16.94 -4.74 4.28
N TYR A 39 -16.08 -5.10 5.24
CA TYR A 39 -16.42 -6.03 6.32
C TYR A 39 -17.27 -5.38 7.41
N GLY A 40 -17.01 -4.10 7.69
CA GLY A 40 -17.71 -3.30 8.69
C GLY A 40 -19.20 -3.09 8.42
N VAL A 41 -19.65 -3.27 7.17
CA VAL A 41 -21.07 -3.25 6.82
C VAL A 41 -21.80 -4.49 7.35
N LEU A 42 -21.14 -5.64 7.46
CA LEU A 42 -21.74 -6.89 7.95
C LEU A 42 -21.38 -7.19 9.42
N HIS A 43 -20.19 -6.77 9.88
CA HIS A 43 -19.62 -7.15 11.18
C HIS A 43 -18.82 -5.99 11.79
N SER A 44 -18.08 -6.23 12.88
CA SER A 44 -17.22 -5.18 13.46
C SER A 44 -16.03 -4.87 12.53
N PRO A 45 -15.77 -3.60 12.18
CA PRO A 45 -14.69 -3.24 11.25
C PRO A 45 -13.30 -3.70 11.70
N LEU A 46 -13.10 -3.85 13.01
CA LEU A 46 -11.83 -4.29 13.61
C LEU A 46 -11.56 -5.78 13.43
N ASP A 47 -12.57 -6.56 13.06
CA ASP A 47 -12.43 -8.01 12.88
C ASP A 47 -11.63 -8.36 11.62
N VAL A 48 -11.36 -7.39 10.73
CA VAL A 48 -10.42 -7.55 9.59
C VAL A 48 -9.01 -7.93 10.06
N PHE A 49 -8.62 -7.54 11.27
CA PHE A 49 -7.34 -7.90 11.86
C PHE A 49 -7.33 -9.30 12.51
N LYS A 50 -8.49 -9.95 12.64
CA LYS A 50 -8.59 -11.29 13.24
C LYS A 50 -8.26 -12.35 12.17
N PRO A 51 -7.37 -13.31 12.46
CA PRO A 51 -7.05 -14.39 11.53
C PRO A 51 -8.27 -15.27 11.21
N SER A 52 -9.22 -15.41 12.15
CA SER A 52 -10.47 -16.15 11.94
C SER A 52 -11.32 -15.59 10.79
N THR A 53 -11.29 -14.28 10.58
CA THR A 53 -12.03 -13.61 9.49
C THR A 53 -11.49 -14.02 8.13
N TRP A 54 -10.16 -14.14 8.02
CA TRP A 54 -9.51 -14.59 6.80
C TRP A 54 -9.78 -16.06 6.53
N THR A 55 -9.75 -16.92 7.56
CA THR A 55 -10.18 -18.32 7.43
C THR A 55 -11.60 -18.41 6.85
N HIS A 56 -12.54 -17.62 7.38
CA HIS A 56 -13.91 -17.57 6.86
C HIS A 56 -13.97 -17.11 5.39
N VAL A 57 -13.20 -16.09 5.01
CA VAL A 57 -13.13 -15.62 3.61
C VAL A 57 -12.55 -16.70 2.69
N PHE A 58 -11.51 -17.43 3.12
CA PHE A 58 -10.93 -18.53 2.34
C PHE A 58 -11.89 -19.71 2.21
N GLU A 59 -12.63 -20.04 3.27
CA GLU A 59 -13.69 -21.06 3.23
C GLU A 59 -14.79 -20.67 2.21
N LEU A 60 -15.23 -19.41 2.22
CA LEU A 60 -16.23 -18.90 1.26
C LEU A 60 -15.73 -18.90 -0.19
N THR A 61 -14.44 -18.69 -0.41
CA THR A 61 -13.82 -18.66 -1.75
C THR A 61 -13.34 -20.03 -2.22
N GLY A 62 -13.65 -21.11 -1.49
CA GLY A 62 -13.36 -22.48 -1.89
C GLY A 62 -11.93 -22.95 -1.61
N GLY A 63 -11.24 -22.30 -0.67
CA GLY A 63 -9.99 -22.78 -0.10
C GLY A 63 -10.23 -24.09 0.66
N LYS A 64 -9.52 -25.14 0.24
CA LYS A 64 -9.47 -26.42 0.97
C LYS A 64 -8.65 -26.30 2.25
#